data_AF-A0A3L7YB98-F1
#
_entry.id   AF-A0A3L7YB98-F1
#
_cell.length_a   1.000
_cell.length_b   1.000
_cell.length_c   1.000
_cell.angle_alpha   90.00
_cell.angle_beta   90.00
_cell.angle_gamma   90.00
#
_symmetry.space_group_name_H-M   'P 1'
#
loop_
_entity.id
_entity.type
_entity.pdbx_description
1 polymer ?
#
loop_
_entity_poly.entity_id
_entity_poly.type
_entity_poly.pdbx_seq_one_letter_code
_entity_poly.pdbx_strand_id
1 'polypeptide(L)'
;DAGRCHQNLRALAERARQLNSYLWIDMEQTAYVDATLEIVRRLQAEFGNVGVCLQAYLHRTMDDLVALRPLGVGVRLVKGAYSEPPALAFPRKADVDENFFQIAVAMLAPQGRPAAFRAVFGTHDALLIARIRAHCKTIGLADSALEVHMLYGIQRAEQLRLVQAGVRVCVLIAYGAFWFPWYMRRLAERPANVGFVIRSMFAR
;
A
#
# COMPACT_ATOMS: atom_id res chain seq x y z
N ASP A 1 16.61 -5.29 17.26
CA ASP A 1 17.94 -5.25 16.62
C ASP A 1 17.74 -4.95 15.13
N ALA A 2 18.17 -3.76 14.71
CA ALA A 2 18.03 -3.30 13.32
C ALA A 2 18.97 -4.03 12.35
N GLY A 3 20.18 -4.41 12.80
CA GLY A 3 21.15 -5.13 11.97
C GLY A 3 20.64 -6.53 11.61
N ARG A 4 20.07 -7.24 12.60
CA ARG A 4 19.44 -8.55 12.37
C ARG A 4 18.22 -8.45 11.46
N CYS A 5 17.40 -7.40 11.61
CA CYS A 5 16.26 -7.14 10.72
C CYS A 5 16.71 -6.97 9.26
N HIS A 6 17.73 -6.13 9.03
CA HIS A 6 18.29 -5.92 7.69
C HIS A 6 18.82 -7.20 7.07
N GLN A 7 19.58 -8.02 7.82
CA GLN A 7 20.12 -9.29 7.31
C GLN A 7 19.01 -10.27 6.87
N ASN A 8 17.94 -10.37 7.66
CA ASN A 8 16.79 -11.22 7.32
C ASN A 8 16.06 -10.71 6.07
N LEU A 9 15.79 -9.41 5.99
CA LEU A 9 15.13 -8.81 4.82
C LEU A 9 15.99 -8.90 3.56
N ARG A 10 17.32 -8.80 3.70
CA ARG A 10 18.27 -9.01 2.60
C ARG A 10 18.17 -10.41 2.02
N ALA A 11 18.16 -11.45 2.86
CA ALA A 11 18.00 -12.83 2.40
C ALA A 11 16.65 -13.06 1.68
N LEU A 12 15.58 -12.43 2.16
CA LEU A 12 14.27 -12.47 1.50
C LEU A 12 14.26 -11.73 0.15
N ALA A 13 14.90 -10.56 0.07
CA ALA A 13 14.97 -9.77 -1.16
C ALA A 13 15.76 -10.52 -2.24
N GLU A 14 16.91 -11.11 -1.87
CA GLU A 14 17.71 -11.95 -2.73
C GLU A 14 16.90 -13.15 -3.25
N ARG A 15 16.21 -13.86 -2.35
CA ARG A 15 15.38 -15.00 -2.74
C ARG A 15 14.22 -14.61 -3.65
N ALA A 16 13.56 -13.50 -3.36
CA ALA A 16 12.50 -12.97 -4.21
C ALA A 16 13.03 -12.66 -5.62
N ARG A 17 14.23 -12.06 -5.73
CA ARG A 17 14.85 -11.74 -7.01
C ARG A 17 15.16 -12.99 -7.83
N GLN A 18 15.72 -14.03 -7.20
CA GLN A 18 15.98 -15.32 -7.84
C GLN A 18 14.71 -15.98 -8.41
N LEU A 19 13.56 -15.71 -7.79
CA LEU A 19 12.25 -16.25 -8.18
C LEU A 19 11.47 -15.31 -9.12
N ASN A 20 12.08 -14.24 -9.63
CA ASN A 20 11.39 -13.19 -10.39
C ASN A 20 10.17 -12.62 -9.66
N SER A 21 10.25 -12.56 -8.33
CA SER A 21 9.22 -12.06 -7.43
C SER A 21 9.64 -10.73 -6.80
N TYR A 22 8.71 -10.14 -6.06
CA TYR A 22 8.84 -8.81 -5.49
C TYR A 22 8.69 -8.86 -3.97
N LEU A 23 9.62 -8.28 -3.23
CA LEU A 23 9.53 -8.20 -1.78
C LEU A 23 8.78 -6.92 -1.38
N TRP A 24 7.65 -7.09 -0.70
CA TRP A 24 6.92 -5.99 -0.09
C TRP A 24 7.19 -5.94 1.42
N ILE A 25 7.61 -4.78 1.92
CA ILE A 25 7.80 -4.51 3.34
C ILE A 25 6.59 -3.71 3.82
N ASP A 26 5.79 -4.31 4.71
CA ASP A 26 4.65 -3.63 5.34
C ASP A 26 5.15 -2.59 6.36
N MET A 27 4.30 -1.60 6.62
CA MET A 27 4.62 -0.48 7.51
C MET A 27 3.83 -0.58 8.80
N GLU A 28 4.57 -0.56 9.91
CA GLU A 28 4.06 -0.60 11.28
C GLU A 28 3.69 0.84 11.77
N GLN A 29 3.70 1.06 13.08
CA GLN A 29 3.41 2.35 13.72
C GLN A 29 4.48 3.40 13.39
N THR A 30 4.16 4.67 13.64
CA THR A 30 5.03 5.83 13.34
C THR A 30 6.47 5.68 13.87
N ALA A 31 6.65 5.06 15.04
CA ALA A 31 7.96 4.81 15.65
C ALA A 31 8.91 3.96 14.78
N TYR A 32 8.39 3.18 13.82
CA TYR A 32 9.18 2.30 12.95
C TYR A 32 9.39 2.86 11.54
N VAL A 33 8.76 3.99 11.18
CA VAL A 33 8.77 4.50 9.81
C VAL A 33 10.19 4.76 9.33
N ASP A 34 10.97 5.55 10.07
CA ASP A 34 12.31 5.96 9.62
C ASP A 34 13.27 4.77 9.46
N ALA A 35 13.30 3.86 10.44
CA ALA A 35 14.11 2.65 10.39
C ALA A 35 13.70 1.73 9.22
N THR A 36 12.39 1.61 8.96
CA THR A 36 11.87 0.81 7.85
C THR A 36 12.27 1.41 6.51
N LEU A 37 12.11 2.73 6.34
CA LEU A 37 12.47 3.42 5.10
C LEU A 37 13.98 3.38 4.84
N GLU A 38 14.82 3.46 5.87
CA GLU A 38 16.26 3.29 5.72
C GLU A 38 16.63 1.90 5.16
N ILE A 39 16.06 0.84 5.74
CA ILE A 39 16.30 -0.53 5.27
C ILE A 39 15.81 -0.70 3.82
N VAL A 40 14.62 -0.19 3.50
CA VAL A 40 14.05 -0.26 2.14
C VAL A 40 14.96 0.40 1.11
N ARG A 41 15.50 1.60 1.41
CA ARG A 41 16.41 2.29 0.49
C ARG A 41 17.65 1.46 0.18
N ARG A 42 18.25 0.86 1.21
CA ARG A 42 19.45 -0.01 1.07
C ARG A 42 19.15 -1.25 0.24
N LEU A 43 18.05 -1.94 0.53
CA LEU A 43 17.67 -3.15 -0.18
C LEU A 43 17.26 -2.87 -1.63
N GLN A 44 16.57 -1.75 -1.90
CA GLN A 44 16.22 -1.37 -3.26
C GLN A 44 17.47 -1.04 -4.09
N ALA A 45 18.46 -0.36 -3.51
CA ALA A 45 19.73 -0.09 -4.17
C ALA A 45 20.51 -1.39 -4.49
N GLU A 46 20.39 -2.42 -3.64
CA GLU A 46 21.08 -3.71 -3.84
C GLU A 46 20.34 -4.64 -4.82
N PHE A 47 19.01 -4.73 -4.76
CA PHE A 47 18.26 -5.79 -5.48
C PHE A 47 17.27 -5.30 -6.53
N GLY A 48 16.80 -4.04 -6.45
CA GLY A 48 15.87 -3.45 -7.41
C GLY A 48 14.42 -3.96 -7.38
N ASN A 49 14.10 -4.98 -6.58
CA ASN A 49 12.79 -5.64 -6.51
C ASN A 49 12.08 -5.47 -5.16
N VAL A 50 12.27 -4.32 -4.51
CA VAL A 50 11.78 -4.04 -3.15
C VAL A 50 10.80 -2.88 -3.18
N GLY A 51 9.69 -3.05 -2.46
CA GLY A 51 8.73 -1.99 -2.22
C GLY A 51 8.29 -1.92 -0.77
N VAL A 52 7.67 -0.81 -0.42
CA VAL A 52 7.22 -0.50 0.94
C VAL A 52 5.78 -0.03 0.95
N CYS A 53 5.11 -0.29 2.07
CA CYS A 53 3.81 0.29 2.37
C CYS A 53 3.96 1.73 2.86
N LEU A 54 3.22 2.68 2.30
CA LEU A 54 3.12 4.06 2.81
C LEU A 54 1.68 4.35 3.24
N GLN A 55 1.52 5.15 4.30
CA GLN A 55 0.23 5.29 5.00
C GLN A 55 -0.33 6.70 4.86
N ALA A 56 -1.35 6.89 4.04
CA ALA A 56 -1.92 8.20 3.69
C ALA A 56 -2.49 9.00 4.87
N TYR A 57 -2.76 8.38 6.02
CA TYR A 57 -3.17 9.11 7.23
C TYR A 57 -2.05 9.90 7.91
N LEU A 58 -0.77 9.70 7.59
CA LEU A 58 0.31 10.46 8.22
C LEU A 58 0.61 11.75 7.45
N HIS A 59 0.89 12.83 8.17
CA HIS A 59 1.24 14.11 7.57
C HIS A 59 2.52 14.02 6.71
N ARG A 60 3.50 13.20 7.15
CA ARG A 60 4.81 13.04 6.50
C ARG A 60 4.82 12.28 5.18
N THR A 61 3.74 11.57 4.83
CA THR A 61 3.81 10.54 3.78
C THR A 61 4.07 11.08 2.38
N MET A 62 3.64 12.31 2.07
CA MET A 62 3.96 12.92 0.78
C MET A 62 5.47 13.13 0.63
N ASP A 63 6.14 13.62 1.68
CA ASP A 63 7.58 13.85 1.67
C ASP A 63 8.35 12.53 1.57
N ASP A 64 7.89 11.50 2.28
CA ASP A 64 8.47 10.15 2.18
C ASP A 64 8.34 9.59 0.75
N LEU A 65 7.20 9.80 0.08
CA LEU A 65 7.03 9.41 -1.33
C LEU A 65 8.00 10.16 -2.24
N VAL A 66 8.12 11.48 -2.07
CA VAL A 66 9.01 12.33 -2.87
C VAL A 66 10.46 11.87 -2.73
N ALA A 67 10.88 11.45 -1.53
CA ALA A 67 12.22 10.93 -1.28
C ALA A 67 12.45 9.53 -1.89
N LEU A 68 11.45 8.65 -1.89
CA LEU A 68 11.59 7.25 -2.33
C LEU A 68 11.42 7.08 -3.84
N ARG A 69 10.58 7.89 -4.47
CA ARG A 69 10.20 7.73 -5.89
C ARG A 69 11.41 7.78 -6.84
N PRO A 70 12.39 8.70 -6.70
CA PRO A 70 13.58 8.72 -7.55
C PRO A 70 14.46 7.47 -7.42
N LEU A 71 14.37 6.76 -6.29
CA LEU A 71 15.12 5.53 -6.04
C LEU A 71 14.48 4.29 -6.68
N GLY A 72 13.33 4.44 -7.33
CA GLY A 72 12.60 3.33 -7.95
C GLY A 72 11.97 2.35 -6.96
N VAL A 73 11.91 2.69 -5.67
CA VAL A 73 11.25 1.88 -4.63
C VAL A 73 9.77 1.74 -4.98
N GLY A 74 9.25 0.50 -5.01
CA GLY A 74 7.81 0.30 -5.17
C GLY A 74 7.04 0.84 -3.97
N VAL A 75 5.90 1.48 -4.19
CA VAL A 75 5.07 2.03 -3.11
C VAL A 75 3.68 1.42 -3.18
N ARG A 76 3.27 0.79 -2.08
CA ARG A 76 1.89 0.39 -1.82
C ARG A 76 1.25 1.41 -0.89
N LEU A 77 0.40 2.27 -1.43
CA LEU A 77 -0.31 3.27 -0.65
C LEU A 77 -1.53 2.66 0.03
N VAL A 78 -1.61 2.79 1.35
CA VAL A 78 -2.76 2.39 2.18
C VAL A 78 -3.27 3.58 2.98
N LYS A 79 -4.46 3.49 3.60
CA LYS A 79 -4.93 4.55 4.50
C LYS A 79 -4.13 4.61 5.80
N GLY A 80 -3.78 3.46 6.38
CA GLY A 80 -3.14 3.34 7.69
C GLY A 80 -4.00 2.52 8.66
N ALA A 81 -3.36 1.77 9.55
CA ALA A 81 -4.03 0.77 10.40
C ALA A 81 -4.02 1.13 11.91
N TYR A 82 -3.05 1.92 12.36
CA TYR A 82 -2.80 2.15 13.79
C TYR A 82 -3.51 3.39 14.34
N SER A 83 -3.68 3.48 15.65
CA SER A 83 -4.16 4.68 16.33
C SER A 83 -2.97 5.59 16.68
N GLU A 84 -2.80 6.66 15.92
CA GLU A 84 -1.71 7.64 16.07
C GLU A 84 -2.27 8.98 16.57
N PRO A 85 -1.49 9.78 17.31
CA PRO A 85 -1.96 11.08 17.80
C PRO A 85 -2.22 12.06 16.64
N PRO A 86 -3.17 13.02 16.80
CA PRO A 86 -3.51 14.00 15.75
C PRO A 86 -2.34 14.85 15.23
N ALA A 87 -1.29 15.01 16.06
CA ALA A 87 -0.07 15.71 15.68
C ALA A 87 0.74 14.97 14.58
N LEU A 88 0.55 13.66 14.44
CA LEU A 88 1.25 12.83 13.47
C LEU A 88 0.34 12.36 12.33
N ALA A 89 -0.97 12.23 12.60
CA ALA A 89 -1.93 11.67 11.68
C ALA A 89 -3.22 12.47 11.58
N PHE A 90 -3.83 12.48 10.40
CA PHE A 90 -5.16 13.05 10.17
C PHE A 90 -6.22 12.34 11.02
N PRO A 91 -6.94 13.04 11.91
CA PRO A 91 -7.96 12.42 12.75
C PRO A 91 -9.26 12.16 11.97
N ARG A 92 -9.56 12.95 10.93
CA ARG A 92 -10.80 12.83 10.15
C ARG A 92 -10.58 11.95 8.93
N LYS A 93 -11.49 11.00 8.71
CA LYS A 93 -11.47 10.11 7.53
C LYS A 93 -11.42 10.88 6.21
N ALA A 94 -12.17 11.98 6.09
CA ALA A 94 -12.21 12.77 4.86
C ALA A 94 -10.82 13.34 4.48
N ASP A 95 -10.04 13.77 5.48
CA ASP A 95 -8.68 14.27 5.26
C ASP A 95 -7.74 13.13 4.82
N VAL A 96 -7.90 11.94 5.39
CA VAL A 96 -7.15 10.73 4.98
C VAL A 96 -7.46 10.34 3.54
N ASP A 97 -8.75 10.37 3.15
CA ASP A 97 -9.18 10.02 1.80
C ASP A 97 -8.67 11.03 0.77
N GLU A 98 -8.69 12.32 1.10
CA GLU A 98 -8.15 13.36 0.24
C GLU A 98 -6.63 13.24 0.11
N ASN A 99 -5.91 13.09 1.23
CA ASN A 99 -4.46 12.92 1.18
C ASN A 99 -4.06 11.65 0.41
N PHE A 100 -4.79 10.55 0.56
CA PHE A 100 -4.58 9.34 -0.24
C PHE A 100 -4.69 9.65 -1.73
N PHE A 101 -5.73 10.40 -2.15
CA PHE A 101 -5.89 10.76 -3.55
C PHE A 101 -4.75 11.65 -4.05
N GLN A 102 -4.33 12.65 -3.27
CA GLN A 102 -3.21 13.53 -3.64
C GLN A 102 -1.90 12.76 -3.80
N ILE A 103 -1.60 11.84 -2.87
CA ILE A 103 -0.43 10.95 -2.97
C ILE A 103 -0.56 10.02 -4.19
N ALA A 104 -1.74 9.48 -4.46
CA ALA A 104 -1.97 8.63 -5.62
C ALA A 104 -1.73 9.37 -6.95
N VAL A 105 -2.19 10.61 -7.07
CA VAL A 105 -1.89 11.49 -8.22
C VAL A 105 -0.37 11.66 -8.36
N ALA A 106 0.34 11.96 -7.26
CA ALA A 106 1.80 12.12 -7.28
C ALA A 106 2.54 10.82 -7.68
N MET A 107 2.05 9.65 -7.27
CA MET A 107 2.60 8.35 -7.66
C MET A 107 2.40 8.05 -9.16
N LEU A 108 1.31 8.53 -9.74
CA LEU A 108 0.95 8.29 -11.15
C LEU A 108 1.55 9.31 -12.11
N ALA A 109 2.05 10.43 -11.60
CA ALA A 109 2.68 11.46 -12.43
C ALA A 109 3.76 10.84 -13.34
N PRO A 110 3.76 11.15 -14.66
CA PRO A 110 4.71 10.55 -15.60
C PRO A 110 6.12 11.13 -15.44
N GLN A 111 6.20 12.42 -15.16
CA GLN A 111 7.44 13.17 -15.04
C GLN A 111 8.27 12.73 -13.83
N GLY A 112 9.53 12.36 -14.08
CA GLY A 112 10.46 11.89 -13.06
C GLY A 112 10.17 10.51 -12.49
N ARG A 113 9.32 9.69 -13.12
CA ARG A 113 9.03 8.32 -12.67
C ARG A 113 10.06 7.33 -13.24
N PRO A 114 10.92 6.71 -12.40
CA PRO A 114 11.81 5.65 -12.87
C PRO A 114 11.01 4.45 -13.39
N ALA A 115 11.53 3.74 -14.40
CA ALA A 115 10.90 2.53 -14.91
C ALA A 115 10.68 1.45 -13.83
N ALA A 116 11.56 1.41 -12.82
CA ALA A 116 11.46 0.51 -11.69
C ALA A 116 10.34 0.89 -10.68
N PHE A 117 9.85 2.13 -10.71
CA PHE A 117 8.86 2.61 -9.73
C PHE A 117 7.48 2.00 -9.98
N ARG A 118 7.05 1.18 -9.02
CA ARG A 118 5.75 0.51 -9.02
C ARG A 118 4.77 1.22 -8.08
N ALA A 119 3.76 1.86 -8.65
CA ALA A 119 2.65 2.46 -7.90
C ALA A 119 1.54 1.43 -7.67
N VAL A 120 1.17 1.20 -6.41
CA VAL A 120 0.14 0.23 -6.00
C VAL A 120 -0.82 0.87 -5.00
N PHE A 121 -2.12 0.65 -5.19
CA PHE A 121 -3.16 1.19 -4.32
C PHE A 121 -3.80 0.09 -3.47
N GLY A 122 -3.41 0.03 -2.20
CA GLY A 122 -3.93 -0.90 -1.20
C GLY A 122 -5.21 -0.38 -0.55
N THR A 123 -6.34 -0.51 -1.22
CA THR A 123 -7.63 -0.02 -0.71
C THR A 123 -8.80 -0.85 -1.24
N HIS A 124 -9.89 -0.85 -0.48
CA HIS A 124 -11.18 -1.42 -0.87
C HIS A 124 -12.25 -0.33 -1.06
N ASP A 125 -11.84 0.93 -1.04
CA ASP A 125 -12.74 2.06 -1.21
C ASP A 125 -13.04 2.25 -2.70
N ALA A 126 -14.16 1.71 -3.17
CA ALA A 126 -14.55 1.73 -4.58
C ALA A 126 -14.66 3.15 -5.16
N LEU A 127 -15.09 4.13 -4.33
CA LEU A 127 -15.17 5.53 -4.76
C LEU A 127 -13.77 6.12 -4.98
N LEU A 128 -12.84 5.83 -4.07
CA LEU A 128 -11.46 6.27 -4.20
C LEU A 128 -10.76 5.61 -5.39
N ILE A 129 -10.98 4.32 -5.62
CA ILE A 129 -10.46 3.59 -6.80
C ILE A 129 -11.01 4.21 -8.09
N ALA A 130 -12.32 4.49 -8.14
CA ALA A 130 -12.95 5.14 -9.29
C ALA A 130 -12.36 6.53 -9.56
N ARG A 131 -12.13 7.33 -8.50
CA ARG A 131 -11.51 8.66 -8.60
C ARG A 131 -10.07 8.58 -9.14
N ILE A 132 -9.26 7.64 -8.65
CA ILE A 132 -7.90 7.40 -9.15
C ILE A 132 -7.92 6.97 -10.62
N ARG A 133 -8.81 6.04 -10.97
CA ARG A 133 -8.97 5.58 -12.35
C ARG A 133 -9.42 6.70 -13.30
N ALA A 134 -10.31 7.58 -12.85
CA ALA A 134 -10.68 8.78 -13.60
C ALA A 134 -9.45 9.68 -13.84
N HIS A 135 -8.60 9.88 -12.83
CA HIS A 135 -7.36 10.60 -13.00
C HIS A 135 -6.41 9.92 -14.01
N CYS A 136 -6.24 8.59 -13.96
CA CYS A 136 -5.47 7.85 -14.97
C CYS A 136 -5.89 8.20 -16.40
N LYS A 137 -7.21 8.27 -16.67
CA LYS A 137 -7.74 8.66 -17.99
C LYS A 137 -7.34 10.09 -18.38
N THR A 138 -7.37 11.04 -17.44
CA THR A 138 -6.98 12.43 -17.70
C THR A 138 -5.52 12.59 -18.10
N ILE A 139 -4.64 11.68 -17.65
CA ILE A 139 -3.21 11.69 -17.98
C ILE A 139 -2.84 10.67 -19.08
N GLY A 140 -3.83 10.07 -19.75
CA GLY A 140 -3.62 9.09 -20.82
C GLY A 140 -3.07 7.73 -20.37
N LEU A 141 -3.18 7.40 -19.09
CA LEU A 141 -2.72 6.13 -18.54
C LEU A 141 -3.79 5.04 -18.72
N ALA A 142 -3.42 3.94 -19.38
CA ALA A 142 -4.31 2.79 -19.57
C ALA A 142 -4.71 2.14 -18.24
N ASP A 143 -5.91 1.54 -18.20
CA ASP A 143 -6.41 0.82 -17.02
C ASP A 143 -5.45 -0.31 -16.58
N SER A 144 -4.77 -0.96 -17.53
CA SER A 144 -3.78 -2.01 -17.26
C SER A 144 -2.55 -1.51 -16.51
N ALA A 145 -2.25 -0.21 -16.52
CA ALA A 145 -1.16 0.35 -15.73
C ALA A 145 -1.58 0.65 -14.28
N LEU A 146 -2.88 0.77 -14.00
CA LEU A 146 -3.42 0.89 -12.64
C LEU A 146 -3.33 -0.47 -11.93
N GLU A 147 -2.74 -0.48 -10.73
CA GLU A 147 -2.60 -1.67 -9.90
C GLU A 147 -3.24 -1.48 -8.53
N VAL A 148 -4.18 -2.36 -8.19
CA VAL A 148 -4.96 -2.31 -6.95
C VAL A 148 -4.73 -3.58 -6.15
N HIS A 149 -4.46 -3.41 -4.86
CA HIS A 149 -4.22 -4.50 -3.92
C HIS A 149 -5.37 -4.55 -2.91
N MET A 150 -6.06 -5.69 -2.84
CA MET A 150 -7.19 -5.93 -1.93
C MET A 150 -6.90 -7.14 -1.05
N LEU A 151 -7.53 -7.22 0.11
CA LEU A 151 -7.41 -8.37 1.00
C LEU A 151 -8.31 -9.50 0.52
N TYR A 152 -7.86 -10.73 0.75
CA TYR A 152 -8.65 -11.91 0.53
C TYR A 152 -9.94 -11.89 1.34
N GLY A 153 -11.05 -12.29 0.71
CA GLY A 153 -12.37 -12.39 1.35
C GLY A 153 -13.16 -11.09 1.44
N ILE A 154 -12.61 -9.93 1.05
CA ILE A 154 -13.29 -8.63 1.15
C ILE A 154 -13.65 -8.08 -0.23
N GLN A 155 -14.93 -7.74 -0.44
CA GLN A 155 -15.47 -7.14 -1.67
C GLN A 155 -15.08 -7.89 -2.96
N ARG A 156 -15.35 -9.21 -3.00
CA ARG A 156 -15.04 -10.05 -4.16
C ARG A 156 -15.68 -9.55 -5.46
N ALA A 157 -16.91 -9.03 -5.41
CA ALA A 157 -17.59 -8.47 -6.58
C ALA A 157 -16.80 -7.29 -7.19
N GLU A 158 -16.25 -6.41 -6.35
CA GLU A 158 -15.43 -5.29 -6.79
C GLU A 158 -14.11 -5.74 -7.39
N GLN A 159 -13.46 -6.75 -6.81
CA GLN A 159 -12.24 -7.36 -7.36
C GLN A 159 -12.48 -7.86 -8.80
N LEU A 160 -13.58 -8.59 -9.03
CA LEU A 160 -13.95 -9.10 -10.34
C LEU A 160 -14.29 -7.97 -11.32
N ARG A 161 -15.04 -6.95 -10.87
CA ARG A 161 -15.40 -5.79 -11.67
C ARG A 161 -14.16 -5.02 -12.15
N LEU A 162 -13.16 -4.84 -11.29
CA LEU A 162 -11.89 -4.18 -11.64
C LEU A 162 -11.10 -4.96 -12.68
N VAL A 163 -11.00 -6.29 -12.51
CA VAL A 163 -10.33 -7.16 -13.51
C VAL A 163 -11.05 -7.10 -14.86
N GLN A 164 -12.39 -7.16 -14.88
CA GLN A 164 -13.18 -7.02 -16.11
C GLN A 164 -12.99 -5.64 -16.77
N ALA A 165 -12.72 -4.61 -15.97
CA ALA A 165 -12.40 -3.27 -16.45
C ALA A 165 -10.92 -3.10 -16.89
N GLY A 166 -10.12 -4.17 -16.91
CA GLY A 166 -8.73 -4.16 -17.35
C GLY A 166 -7.72 -3.67 -16.31
N VAL A 167 -8.13 -3.47 -15.05
CA VAL A 167 -7.25 -3.06 -13.95
C VAL A 167 -6.46 -4.26 -13.43
N ARG A 168 -5.17 -4.08 -13.13
CA ARG A 168 -4.37 -5.12 -12.46
C ARG A 168 -4.81 -5.22 -11.00
N VAL A 169 -5.30 -6.39 -10.59
CA VAL A 169 -5.73 -6.65 -9.21
C VAL A 169 -4.86 -7.74 -8.60
N CYS A 170 -4.35 -7.50 -7.39
CA CYS A 170 -3.70 -8.51 -6.56
C CYS A 170 -4.49 -8.71 -5.27
N VAL A 171 -4.67 -9.98 -4.88
CA VAL A 171 -5.36 -10.35 -3.64
C VAL A 171 -4.33 -10.80 -2.60
N LEU A 172 -4.28 -10.08 -1.48
CA LEU A 172 -3.39 -10.36 -0.37
C LEU A 172 -3.98 -11.47 0.50
N ILE A 173 -3.26 -12.59 0.57
CA ILE A 173 -3.64 -13.77 1.34
C ILE A 173 -2.71 -13.85 2.55
N ALA A 174 -3.30 -13.73 3.75
CA ALA A 174 -2.62 -14.09 4.99
C ALA A 174 -2.85 -15.59 5.27
N TYR A 175 -1.79 -16.32 5.58
CA TYR A 175 -1.84 -17.75 5.89
C TYR A 175 -0.90 -18.08 7.05
N GLY A 176 -1.16 -19.19 7.74
CA GLY A 176 -0.36 -19.65 8.88
C GLY A 176 -1.18 -19.96 10.12
N ALA A 177 -0.57 -20.62 11.10
CA ALA A 177 -1.25 -21.10 12.31
C ALA A 177 -1.86 -19.98 13.18
N PHE A 178 -1.31 -18.76 13.10
CA PHE A 178 -1.71 -17.60 13.91
C PHE A 178 -2.68 -16.66 13.18
N TRP A 179 -3.45 -17.16 12.22
CA TRP A 179 -4.39 -16.35 11.43
C TRP A 179 -5.51 -15.71 12.28
N PHE A 180 -6.00 -16.41 13.31
CA PHE A 180 -7.13 -15.95 14.13
C PHE A 180 -6.77 -14.74 15.02
N PRO A 181 -5.66 -14.75 15.78
CA PRO A 181 -5.17 -13.56 16.48
C PRO A 181 -4.92 -12.36 15.55
N TRP A 182 -4.34 -12.62 14.37
CA TRP A 182 -4.11 -11.58 13.36
C TRP A 182 -5.42 -10.95 12.87
N TYR A 183 -6.43 -11.76 12.60
CA TYR A 183 -7.76 -11.29 12.16
C TYR A 183 -8.47 -10.49 13.26
N MET A 184 -8.45 -10.99 14.50
CA MET A 184 -9.07 -10.32 15.65
C MET A 184 -8.42 -8.95 15.94
N ARG A 185 -7.09 -8.85 15.79
CA ARG A 185 -6.36 -7.57 15.93
C ARG A 185 -6.82 -6.56 14.87
N ARG A 186 -6.98 -6.97 13.60
CA ARG A 186 -7.50 -6.07 12.54
C ARG A 186 -8.92 -5.57 12.79
N LEU A 187 -9.77 -6.37 13.45
CA LEU A 187 -11.10 -5.93 13.87
C LEU A 187 -11.01 -4.97 15.06
N ALA A 188 -10.13 -5.21 16.02
CA ALA A 188 -10.03 -4.41 17.24
C ALA A 188 -9.36 -3.03 17.04
N GLU A 189 -8.42 -2.89 16.10
CA GLU A 189 -7.56 -1.70 15.99
C GLU A 189 -8.27 -0.41 15.55
N ARG A 190 -9.42 -0.48 14.84
CA ARG A 190 -10.30 0.67 14.59
C ARG A 190 -11.77 0.23 14.43
N PRO A 191 -12.72 0.77 15.23
CA PRO A 191 -14.16 0.52 15.04
C PRO A 191 -14.67 0.86 13.62
N ALA A 192 -14.04 1.84 12.97
CA ALA A 192 -14.33 2.21 11.58
C ALA A 192 -13.97 1.10 10.57
N ASN A 193 -12.93 0.30 10.84
CA ASN A 193 -12.57 -0.86 10.01
C ASN A 193 -13.60 -1.99 10.17
N VAL A 194 -14.17 -2.16 11.36
CA VAL A 194 -15.24 -3.14 11.64
C VAL A 194 -16.49 -2.80 10.83
N GLY A 195 -16.95 -1.54 10.88
CA GLY A 195 -18.12 -1.10 10.11
C GLY A 195 -17.94 -1.20 8.59
N PHE A 196 -16.70 -1.17 8.10
CA PHE A 196 -16.37 -1.40 6.69
C PHE A 196 -16.41 -2.88 6.32
N VAL A 197 -15.79 -3.75 7.12
CA VAL A 197 -15.80 -5.21 6.92
C VAL A 197 -17.22 -5.76 7.01
N ILE A 198 -18.00 -5.35 8.02
CA ILE A 198 -19.41 -5.75 8.18
C ILE A 198 -20.22 -5.34 6.94
N ARG A 199 -20.13 -4.08 6.49
CA ARG A 199 -20.84 -3.64 5.27
C ARG A 199 -20.43 -4.44 4.03
N SER A 200 -19.17 -4.82 3.91
CA SER A 200 -18.68 -5.63 2.79
C SER A 200 -19.13 -7.08 2.80
N MET A 201 -19.53 -7.64 3.95
CA MET A 201 -20.09 -8.99 4.06
C MET A 201 -21.58 -9.04 3.68
N PHE A 202 -22.30 -7.91 3.78
CA PHE A 202 -23.72 -7.81 3.46
C PHE A 202 -24.02 -7.22 2.07
N ALA A 203 -23.04 -6.57 1.43
CA ALA A 203 -23.11 -6.19 0.03
C ALA A 203 -22.89 -7.44 -0.85
N ARG A 204 -23.98 -8.16 -1.14
CA ARG A 204 -24.03 -9.23 -2.15
C ARG A 204 -23.98 -8.66 -3.55
#